data_AF-A0A4Q3VXW4-F1
#
_entry.id   AF-A0A4Q3VXW4-F1
#
_cell.length_a   1.000
_cell.length_b   1.000
_cell.length_c   1.000
_cell.angle_alpha   90.00
_cell.angle_beta   90.00
_cell.angle_gamma   90.00
#
_symmetry.space_group_name_H-M   'P 1'
#
loop_
_entity.id
_entity.type
_entity.pdbx_description
1 polymer ?
#
loop_
_entity_poly.entity_id
_entity_poly.type
_entity_poly.pdbx_seq_one_letter_code
_entity_poly.pdbx_strand_id
1 'polypeptide(L)'
;MQFAPTTCNGQKSSHYNLNTQHTSAKSVSSVPSAVQTFSPSLSIPKSTKKMLHYTISCPNPANQLLKIELLIENIETETLELQLAAWRPGRYELQNFAQNIHSISIKGFYEKKVAFEKITKDCWKVQVPPSRTLQITYYYYAHQMDAGGTWVDDKQLYVNPVTCFFAIVGRENEPCEVKLQIESSWQIATGMEVVNQNTLRAPNYDALADSPFIASGSLQHQTYTCRGYNFHIWIQGECAPDWTKIIHDFERFTDIQIELFGDFPVPDYHYIYQILPYRHYHGVEHSNSTVCTLGPAENLMEPELYKEFLGVSSHELFHTWNIKKIRPVEMMPYDFTGENYFRTGYVAEGVTTYYGDVLLGRSGVFTEKQYLNELHNLFKRYFDNHGRHNQSVADASYDTWLDGYKPGIPNRKVSIYVNGAMAALILDLEIRHKTSGTKSLDDVMRMLWERFGKTGIGYSDQDYRNIAEEVYGDSLETYFRELIDGKIPHEFYLQKLLPHFGLELKINHSPVISESAYGFRT
;
A
#
# COMPACT_ATOMS: atom_id res chain seq x y z
N MET A 1 -41.25 17.87 40.44
CA MET A 1 -41.12 18.79 39.30
C MET A 1 -41.19 17.90 38.05
N GLN A 2 -42.31 17.73 37.34
CA GLN A 2 -43.06 18.71 36.51
C GLN A 2 -42.15 19.34 35.43
N PHE A 3 -42.43 19.31 34.11
CA PHE A 3 -43.68 19.00 33.37
C PHE A 3 -43.45 18.27 32.03
N ALA A 4 -44.53 17.76 31.44
CA ALA A 4 -44.73 17.46 30.01
C ALA A 4 -46.19 17.91 29.62
N PRO A 5 -46.75 17.61 28.43
CA PRO A 5 -46.60 18.31 27.15
C PRO A 5 -47.94 18.84 26.55
N THR A 6 -47.92 19.59 25.43
CA THR A 6 -49.10 20.06 24.61
C THR A 6 -48.60 20.73 23.30
N THR A 7 -49.29 20.87 22.14
CA THR A 7 -50.35 20.08 21.43
C THR A 7 -50.41 20.47 19.91
N CYS A 8 -51.27 19.80 19.12
CA CYS A 8 -51.45 19.87 17.65
C CYS A 8 -52.24 21.07 17.04
N ASN A 9 -52.26 21.07 15.68
CA ASN A 9 -53.37 21.39 14.72
C ASN A 9 -53.53 22.78 14.06
N GLY A 10 -53.85 22.77 12.74
CA GLY A 10 -54.44 23.89 11.98
C GLY A 10 -54.42 23.69 10.44
N GLN A 11 -55.57 23.62 9.77
CA GLN A 11 -55.75 23.27 8.33
C GLN A 11 -56.32 24.43 7.47
N LYS A 12 -56.16 24.35 6.12
CA LYS A 12 -57.02 24.94 5.04
C LYS A 12 -56.97 26.48 4.85
N SER A 13 -57.33 27.12 3.72
CA SER A 13 -57.88 26.70 2.40
C SER A 13 -57.72 27.77 1.28
N SER A 14 -57.46 27.28 0.05
CA SER A 14 -57.91 27.64 -1.33
C SER A 14 -58.67 28.93 -1.76
N HIS A 15 -58.57 29.19 -3.08
CA HIS A 15 -59.37 30.05 -4.01
C HIS A 15 -58.91 31.50 -4.26
N TYR A 16 -59.12 32.14 -5.43
CA TYR A 16 -59.15 31.77 -6.88
C TYR A 16 -59.39 33.09 -7.70
N ASN A 17 -59.25 33.08 -9.03
CA ASN A 17 -59.82 34.07 -10.00
C ASN A 17 -59.22 35.50 -10.06
N LEU A 18 -59.29 36.31 -11.14
CA LEU A 18 -59.64 36.14 -12.59
C LEU A 18 -59.20 37.41 -13.38
N ASN A 19 -58.83 37.27 -14.67
CA ASN A 19 -59.05 38.15 -15.87
C ASN A 19 -58.90 39.72 -15.78
N THR A 20 -58.77 40.53 -16.86
CA THR A 20 -59.18 40.44 -18.28
C THR A 20 -58.49 41.55 -19.15
N GLN A 21 -58.24 41.29 -20.46
CA GLN A 21 -58.51 42.12 -21.70
C GLN A 21 -58.36 43.69 -21.71
N HIS A 22 -58.16 44.46 -22.81
CA HIS A 22 -58.03 44.27 -24.29
C HIS A 22 -57.51 45.58 -25.01
N THR A 23 -57.52 45.61 -26.36
CA THR A 23 -57.28 46.73 -27.33
C THR A 23 -55.80 47.02 -27.69
N SER A 24 -55.27 46.96 -28.93
CA SER A 24 -55.63 47.40 -30.32
C SER A 24 -55.29 48.88 -30.60
N ALA A 25 -54.76 49.35 -31.75
CA ALA A 25 -54.13 48.76 -32.95
C ALA A 25 -53.56 49.92 -33.83
N LYS A 26 -52.55 49.68 -34.70
CA LYS A 26 -52.38 50.29 -36.06
C LYS A 26 -51.08 49.86 -36.77
N SER A 27 -51.05 50.09 -38.09
CA SER A 27 -50.14 49.52 -39.11
C SER A 27 -49.04 50.48 -39.59
N VAL A 28 -47.96 49.95 -40.23
CA VAL A 28 -47.66 50.10 -41.68
C VAL A 28 -46.22 49.63 -42.06
N SER A 29 -46.15 48.84 -43.14
CA SER A 29 -45.04 48.63 -44.11
C SER A 29 -43.69 47.93 -43.78
N SER A 30 -43.31 47.12 -44.77
CA SER A 30 -41.97 46.79 -45.29
C SER A 30 -41.23 45.57 -44.73
N VAL A 31 -40.71 44.78 -45.68
CA VAL A 31 -39.96 43.52 -45.53
C VAL A 31 -38.62 43.76 -46.23
N PRO A 32 -37.49 43.33 -45.64
CA PRO A 32 -36.77 42.22 -46.27
C PRO A 32 -36.31 41.14 -45.29
N SER A 33 -36.71 39.91 -45.61
CA SER A 33 -35.98 38.65 -45.43
C SER A 33 -34.59 38.67 -44.78
N ALA A 34 -34.49 38.09 -43.57
CA ALA A 34 -33.32 37.35 -43.10
C ALA A 34 -33.74 36.29 -42.07
N VAL A 35 -33.96 35.04 -42.50
CA VAL A 35 -34.23 33.93 -41.57
C VAL A 35 -32.88 33.41 -41.04
N GLN A 36 -32.42 33.95 -39.92
CA GLN A 36 -31.35 33.32 -39.14
C GLN A 36 -31.93 32.13 -38.38
N THR A 37 -31.72 30.93 -38.92
CA THR A 37 -31.92 29.68 -38.18
C THR A 37 -30.86 29.56 -37.09
N PHE A 38 -31.19 30.00 -35.87
CA PHE A 38 -30.42 29.67 -34.67
C PHE A 38 -30.59 28.17 -34.36
N SER A 39 -29.71 27.34 -34.90
CA SER A 39 -29.47 26.00 -34.38
C SER A 39 -28.69 26.13 -33.07
N PRO A 40 -29.24 25.74 -31.90
CA PRO A 40 -28.43 25.64 -30.69
C PRO A 40 -27.51 24.43 -30.85
N SER A 41 -26.29 24.68 -31.33
CA SER A 41 -25.20 23.71 -31.18
C SER A 41 -24.98 23.48 -29.70
N LEU A 42 -25.37 22.32 -29.17
CA LEU A 42 -24.89 21.88 -27.86
C LEU A 42 -23.39 21.68 -27.97
N SER A 43 -22.63 22.72 -27.66
CA SER A 43 -21.22 22.62 -27.36
C SER A 43 -21.11 21.82 -26.06
N ILE A 44 -20.93 20.51 -26.21
CA ILE A 44 -20.45 19.65 -25.11
C ILE A 44 -19.21 20.35 -24.56
N PRO A 45 -19.15 20.68 -23.26
CA PRO A 45 -17.96 21.28 -22.69
C PRO A 45 -16.81 20.29 -22.89
N LYS A 46 -15.83 20.64 -23.72
CA LYS A 46 -14.60 19.88 -23.83
C LYS A 46 -13.93 19.92 -22.45
N SER A 47 -13.98 18.80 -21.72
CA SER A 47 -13.03 18.58 -20.64
C SER A 47 -11.64 18.69 -21.25
N THR A 48 -10.88 19.71 -20.87
CA THR A 48 -9.54 19.98 -21.40
C THR A 48 -8.46 19.15 -20.71
N LYS A 49 -8.82 18.37 -19.69
CA LYS A 49 -7.95 17.35 -19.09
C LYS A 49 -8.21 16.00 -19.76
N LYS A 50 -7.16 15.46 -20.39
CA LYS A 50 -7.08 14.03 -20.72
C LYS A 50 -7.14 13.22 -19.42
N MET A 51 -7.88 12.12 -19.44
CA MET A 51 -8.17 11.27 -18.28
C MET A 51 -8.37 9.83 -18.77
N LEU A 52 -7.91 8.87 -17.99
CA LEU A 52 -8.08 7.44 -18.27
C LEU A 52 -9.27 6.91 -17.47
N HIS A 53 -10.19 6.21 -18.14
CA HIS A 53 -11.39 5.68 -17.49
C HIS A 53 -11.37 4.15 -17.48
N TYR A 54 -11.26 3.58 -16.28
CA TYR A 54 -11.41 2.16 -16.02
C TYR A 54 -12.81 1.88 -15.50
N THR A 55 -13.47 0.85 -15.99
CA THR A 55 -14.70 0.29 -15.43
C THR A 55 -14.46 -1.19 -15.17
N ILE A 56 -14.74 -1.64 -13.95
CA ILE A 56 -14.54 -3.04 -13.58
C ILE A 56 -15.85 -3.70 -13.12
N SER A 57 -15.98 -4.98 -13.43
CA SER A 57 -17.14 -5.78 -13.06
C SER A 57 -16.78 -7.26 -12.98
N CYS A 58 -17.58 -8.04 -12.25
CA CYS A 58 -17.49 -9.49 -12.28
C CYS A 58 -18.83 -10.10 -12.68
N PRO A 59 -19.09 -10.31 -13.98
CA PRO A 59 -20.37 -10.82 -14.47
C PRO A 59 -20.71 -12.25 -14.02
N ASN A 60 -19.72 -13.01 -13.53
CA ASN A 60 -19.89 -14.34 -12.96
C ASN A 60 -18.78 -14.61 -11.93
N PRO A 61 -18.98 -14.28 -10.65
CA PRO A 61 -17.95 -14.43 -9.62
C PRO A 61 -17.39 -15.85 -9.47
N ALA A 62 -18.18 -16.87 -9.80
CA ALA A 62 -17.77 -18.27 -9.67
C ALA A 62 -16.62 -18.70 -10.63
N ASN A 63 -16.26 -17.88 -11.63
CA ASN A 63 -15.09 -18.13 -12.49
C ASN A 63 -13.86 -17.27 -12.13
N GLN A 64 -14.00 -16.37 -11.15
CA GLN A 64 -12.95 -15.44 -10.70
C GLN A 64 -12.32 -14.58 -11.81
N LEU A 65 -13.04 -14.32 -12.91
CA LEU A 65 -12.60 -13.42 -13.97
C LEU A 65 -13.10 -12.00 -13.70
N LEU A 66 -12.19 -11.12 -13.30
CA LEU A 66 -12.43 -9.69 -13.25
C LEU A 66 -12.45 -9.14 -14.67
N LYS A 67 -13.60 -8.62 -15.12
CA LYS A 67 -13.72 -7.88 -16.39
C LYS A 67 -13.23 -6.46 -16.14
N ILE A 68 -12.29 -6.00 -16.96
CA ILE A 68 -11.80 -4.62 -16.96
C ILE A 68 -12.06 -4.01 -18.33
N GLU A 69 -12.66 -2.82 -18.34
CA GLU A 69 -12.90 -2.00 -19.52
C GLU A 69 -12.17 -0.67 -19.37
N LEU A 70 -11.21 -0.42 -20.25
CA LEU A 70 -10.43 0.81 -20.29
C LEU A 70 -10.83 1.63 -21.53
N LEU A 71 -11.28 2.86 -21.30
CA LEU A 71 -11.55 3.86 -22.32
C LEU A 71 -10.39 4.88 -22.34
N ILE A 72 -9.81 5.05 -23.53
CA ILE A 72 -8.73 6.00 -23.81
C ILE A 72 -9.20 6.94 -24.92
N GLU A 73 -9.28 8.24 -24.64
CA GLU A 73 -9.69 9.26 -25.61
C GLU A 73 -8.53 10.20 -25.98
N ASN A 74 -8.73 10.99 -27.03
CA ASN A 74 -7.82 12.05 -27.48
C ASN A 74 -6.38 11.55 -27.72
N ILE A 75 -6.23 10.40 -28.39
CA ILE A 75 -4.94 9.79 -28.69
C ILE A 75 -4.29 10.53 -29.86
N GLU A 76 -3.08 11.05 -29.67
CA GLU A 76 -2.34 11.85 -30.66
C GLU A 76 -1.34 11.04 -31.48
N THR A 77 -0.97 9.84 -31.03
CA THR A 77 -0.03 8.93 -31.71
C THR A 77 -0.75 8.00 -32.71
N GLU A 78 0.01 7.43 -33.65
CA GLU A 78 -0.49 6.37 -34.56
C GLU A 78 -0.49 4.98 -33.91
N THR A 79 0.35 4.76 -32.89
CA THR A 79 0.34 3.56 -32.05
C THR A 79 0.45 3.95 -30.58
N LEU A 80 -0.13 3.14 -29.70
CA LEU A 80 0.14 3.22 -28.26
C LEU A 80 0.57 1.86 -27.71
N GLU A 81 1.13 1.87 -26.50
CA GLU A 81 1.55 0.67 -25.79
C GLU A 81 0.79 0.54 -24.47
N LEU A 82 0.24 -0.67 -24.25
CA LEU A 82 -0.44 -1.08 -23.03
C LEU A 82 0.55 -1.92 -22.22
N GLN A 83 1.09 -1.36 -21.14
CA GLN A 83 2.05 -2.02 -20.26
C GLN A 83 1.34 -2.50 -19.00
N LEU A 84 1.48 -3.77 -18.64
CA LEU A 84 1.12 -4.25 -17.30
C LEU A 84 2.38 -4.35 -16.45
N ALA A 85 2.27 -4.15 -15.13
CA ALA A 85 3.43 -4.30 -14.26
C ALA A 85 3.93 -5.76 -14.24
N ALA A 86 5.25 -5.92 -14.08
CA ALA A 86 5.89 -7.22 -13.91
C ALA A 86 6.04 -7.63 -12.43
N TRP A 87 5.91 -6.67 -11.51
CA TRP A 87 6.11 -6.79 -10.05
C TRP A 87 5.35 -5.65 -9.33
N ARG A 88 5.39 -5.60 -7.99
CA ARG A 88 4.85 -4.48 -7.20
C ARG A 88 5.78 -4.05 -6.05
N PRO A 89 5.73 -2.77 -5.62
CA PRO A 89 6.30 -2.32 -4.34
C PRO A 89 5.90 -3.22 -3.16
N GLY A 90 6.74 -3.24 -2.13
CA GLY A 90 6.63 -4.17 -0.99
C GLY A 90 7.03 -5.61 -1.28
N ARG A 91 7.40 -5.95 -2.52
CA ARG A 91 7.77 -7.32 -2.89
C ARG A 91 8.73 -7.36 -4.08
N TYR A 92 10.01 -7.36 -3.78
CA TYR A 92 11.13 -7.26 -4.74
C TYR A 92 11.39 -8.56 -5.51
N GLU A 93 10.37 -9.12 -6.17
CA GLU A 93 10.48 -10.27 -7.07
C GLU A 93 9.58 -10.10 -8.32
N LEU A 94 9.99 -10.63 -9.47
CA LEU A 94 9.13 -10.64 -10.66
C LEU A 94 7.95 -11.61 -10.49
N GLN A 95 6.73 -11.08 -10.46
CA GLN A 95 5.48 -11.85 -10.32
C GLN A 95 4.78 -12.13 -11.67
N ASN A 96 5.11 -11.36 -12.71
CA ASN A 96 4.66 -11.54 -14.09
C ASN A 96 3.12 -11.60 -14.25
N PHE A 97 2.39 -10.63 -13.67
CA PHE A 97 0.92 -10.62 -13.62
C PHE A 97 0.22 -10.80 -14.97
N ALA A 98 0.88 -10.45 -16.08
CA ALA A 98 0.43 -10.65 -17.44
C ALA A 98 0.07 -12.11 -17.79
N GLN A 99 0.52 -13.10 -17.02
CA GLN A 99 0.10 -14.51 -17.15
C GLN A 99 -1.38 -14.74 -16.78
N ASN A 100 -1.96 -13.88 -15.96
CA ASN A 100 -3.36 -13.97 -15.52
C ASN A 100 -4.34 -13.27 -16.48
N ILE A 101 -3.85 -12.64 -17.56
CA ILE A 101 -4.70 -12.04 -18.60
C ILE A 101 -5.25 -13.15 -19.50
N HIS A 102 -6.55 -13.45 -19.33
CA HIS A 102 -7.25 -14.51 -20.05
C HIS A 102 -7.53 -14.13 -21.52
N SER A 103 -7.99 -12.91 -21.78
CA SER A 103 -8.28 -12.42 -23.13
C SER A 103 -8.30 -10.89 -23.20
N ILE A 104 -7.99 -10.34 -24.39
CA ILE A 104 -8.04 -8.90 -24.70
C ILE A 104 -8.85 -8.71 -25.99
N SER A 105 -9.73 -7.71 -26.00
CA SER A 105 -10.46 -7.23 -27.17
C SER A 105 -10.34 -5.71 -27.26
N ILE A 106 -9.98 -5.18 -28.42
CA ILE A 106 -9.78 -3.73 -28.62
C ILE A 106 -10.64 -3.25 -29.77
N LYS A 107 -11.34 -2.14 -29.57
CA LYS A 107 -12.25 -1.49 -30.51
C LYS A 107 -11.99 0.01 -30.55
N GLY A 108 -12.30 0.64 -31.68
CA GLY A 108 -12.43 2.09 -31.77
C GLY A 108 -13.86 2.53 -31.49
N PHE A 109 -14.15 3.83 -31.61
CA PHE A 109 -15.49 4.35 -31.38
C PHE A 109 -16.48 3.92 -32.48
N TYR A 110 -16.00 3.75 -33.71
CA TYR A 110 -16.77 3.22 -34.84
C TYR A 110 -16.27 1.83 -35.29
N GLU A 111 -15.04 1.46 -34.89
CA GLU A 111 -14.27 0.34 -35.40
C GLU A 111 -14.49 -0.93 -34.55
N LYS A 112 -15.20 -1.91 -35.11
CA LYS A 112 -15.56 -3.18 -34.43
C LYS A 112 -14.36 -4.02 -33.94
N LYS A 113 -13.17 -3.79 -34.48
CA LYS A 113 -11.91 -4.42 -34.09
C LYS A 113 -10.74 -3.51 -34.46
N VAL A 114 -9.79 -3.36 -33.55
CA VAL A 114 -8.50 -2.70 -33.75
C VAL A 114 -7.40 -3.75 -33.75
N ALA A 115 -6.34 -3.53 -34.54
CA ALA A 115 -5.18 -4.41 -34.58
C ALA A 115 -4.23 -4.12 -33.41
N PHE A 116 -3.74 -5.18 -32.77
CA PHE A 116 -2.74 -5.11 -31.72
C PHE A 116 -1.90 -6.39 -31.70
N GLU A 117 -0.68 -6.30 -31.17
CA GLU A 117 0.26 -7.41 -31.03
C GLU A 117 0.96 -7.35 -29.66
N LYS A 118 1.39 -8.50 -29.15
CA LYS A 118 2.14 -8.57 -27.88
C LYS A 118 3.63 -8.45 -28.20
N ILE A 119 4.32 -7.49 -27.60
CA ILE A 119 5.72 -7.15 -27.94
C ILE A 119 6.74 -7.55 -26.86
N THR A 120 6.30 -7.70 -25.59
CA THR A 120 7.11 -8.26 -24.50
C THR A 120 6.29 -9.32 -23.72
N LYS A 121 6.76 -9.77 -22.55
CA LYS A 121 5.98 -10.65 -21.66
C LYS A 121 4.70 -9.99 -21.10
N ASP A 122 4.64 -8.67 -21.09
CA ASP A 122 3.66 -7.84 -20.37
C ASP A 122 3.23 -6.54 -21.09
N CYS A 123 3.73 -6.31 -22.31
CA CYS A 123 3.41 -5.15 -23.12
C CYS A 123 2.74 -5.52 -24.46
N TRP A 124 1.72 -4.74 -24.84
CA TRP A 124 0.99 -4.87 -26.10
C TRP A 124 0.98 -3.56 -26.89
N LYS A 125 1.40 -3.62 -28.15
CA LYS A 125 1.34 -2.50 -29.08
C LYS A 125 0.02 -2.49 -29.82
N VAL A 126 -0.66 -1.34 -29.81
CA VAL A 126 -2.02 -1.15 -30.35
C VAL A 126 -1.99 -0.09 -31.45
N GLN A 127 -2.60 -0.37 -32.59
CA GLN A 127 -2.81 0.60 -33.66
C GLN A 127 -3.91 1.59 -33.28
N VAL A 128 -3.71 2.88 -33.48
CA VAL A 128 -4.71 3.89 -33.11
C VAL A 128 -5.70 4.08 -34.28
N PRO A 129 -7.01 3.90 -34.06
CA PRO A 129 -8.01 4.04 -35.11
C PRO A 129 -8.23 5.51 -35.51
N PRO A 130 -8.80 5.78 -36.70
CA PRO A 130 -9.19 7.14 -37.12
C PRO A 130 -10.07 7.88 -36.11
N SER A 131 -10.87 7.17 -35.29
CA SER A 131 -11.65 7.77 -34.21
C SER A 131 -10.83 8.39 -33.07
N ARG A 132 -9.51 8.11 -32.96
CA ARG A 132 -8.59 8.54 -31.88
C ARG A 132 -9.08 8.24 -30.45
N THR A 133 -9.99 7.28 -30.33
CA THR A 133 -10.56 6.75 -29.09
C THR A 133 -10.54 5.24 -29.15
N LEU A 134 -10.12 4.60 -28.06
CA LEU A 134 -10.02 3.16 -27.90
C LEU A 134 -10.84 2.68 -26.70
N GLN A 135 -11.63 1.63 -26.90
CA GLN A 135 -12.22 0.82 -25.83
C GLN A 135 -11.52 -0.54 -25.81
N ILE A 136 -10.85 -0.82 -24.70
CA ILE A 136 -10.12 -2.06 -24.45
C ILE A 136 -10.91 -2.84 -23.40
N THR A 137 -11.32 -4.07 -23.71
CA THR A 137 -11.98 -4.98 -22.78
C THR A 137 -11.12 -6.21 -22.58
N TYR A 138 -10.83 -6.55 -21.33
CA TYR A 138 -10.02 -7.71 -21.00
C TYR A 138 -10.49 -8.37 -19.70
N TYR A 139 -10.01 -9.60 -19.48
CA TYR A 139 -10.36 -10.41 -18.31
C TYR A 139 -9.08 -10.83 -17.58
N TYR A 140 -9.03 -10.58 -16.27
CA TYR A 140 -7.94 -10.96 -15.38
C TYR A 140 -8.39 -12.05 -14.42
N TYR A 141 -7.58 -13.09 -14.22
CA TYR A 141 -7.89 -14.20 -13.31
C TYR A 141 -7.54 -13.85 -11.85
N ALA A 142 -8.54 -13.32 -11.15
CA ALA A 142 -8.51 -12.75 -9.81
C ALA A 142 -8.74 -13.81 -8.72
N HIS A 143 -7.73 -14.66 -8.51
CA HIS A 143 -7.82 -15.83 -7.61
C HIS A 143 -6.79 -15.82 -6.47
N GLN A 144 -6.09 -14.71 -6.24
CA GLN A 144 -5.00 -14.62 -5.27
C GLN A 144 -5.45 -13.90 -3.99
N MET A 145 -5.84 -14.67 -2.98
CA MET A 145 -6.21 -14.17 -1.65
C MET A 145 -4.96 -14.01 -0.76
N ASP A 146 -4.17 -12.98 -1.05
CA ASP A 146 -3.11 -12.47 -0.18
C ASP A 146 -3.05 -10.94 -0.27
N ALA A 147 -2.38 -10.28 0.67
CA ALA A 147 -2.34 -8.81 0.76
C ALA A 147 -1.84 -8.05 -0.49
N GLY A 148 -1.14 -8.71 -1.41
CA GLY A 148 -0.67 -8.14 -2.67
C GLY A 148 -1.36 -8.67 -3.93
N GLY A 149 -2.38 -9.51 -3.76
CA GLY A 149 -3.12 -10.16 -4.84
C GLY A 149 -4.34 -9.38 -5.30
N THR A 150 -5.12 -10.01 -6.17
CA THR A 150 -6.45 -9.56 -6.58
C THR A 150 -7.38 -10.77 -6.53
N TRP A 151 -8.53 -10.61 -5.90
CA TRP A 151 -9.51 -11.66 -5.64
C TRP A 151 -10.94 -11.17 -5.92
N VAL A 152 -11.76 -12.05 -6.48
CA VAL A 152 -13.20 -11.81 -6.59
C VAL A 152 -14.01 -13.07 -6.28
N ASP A 153 -15.11 -12.88 -5.56
CA ASP A 153 -16.13 -13.89 -5.26
C ASP A 153 -17.51 -13.23 -5.15
N ASP A 154 -18.53 -13.95 -4.66
CA ASP A 154 -19.89 -13.47 -4.48
C ASP A 154 -20.08 -12.56 -3.25
N LYS A 155 -19.08 -12.48 -2.35
CA LYS A 155 -19.07 -11.63 -1.15
C LYS A 155 -18.28 -10.33 -1.35
N GLN A 156 -17.26 -10.31 -2.22
CA GLN A 156 -16.34 -9.18 -2.33
C GLN A 156 -15.64 -9.03 -3.69
N LEU A 157 -15.23 -7.79 -3.95
CA LEU A 157 -14.31 -7.39 -5.01
C LEU A 157 -13.06 -6.77 -4.36
N TYR A 158 -11.94 -7.49 -4.33
CA TYR A 158 -10.67 -7.04 -3.76
C TYR A 158 -9.62 -6.93 -4.86
N VAL A 159 -9.05 -5.73 -5.05
CA VAL A 159 -8.16 -5.43 -6.18
C VAL A 159 -6.93 -4.65 -5.72
N ASN A 160 -5.76 -5.13 -6.12
CA ASN A 160 -4.53 -4.35 -6.21
C ASN A 160 -4.34 -3.91 -7.67
N PRO A 161 -4.57 -2.62 -8.04
CA PRO A 161 -4.57 -2.21 -9.45
C PRO A 161 -3.26 -2.49 -10.19
N VAL A 162 -2.10 -2.38 -9.52
CA VAL A 162 -0.79 -2.76 -10.08
C VAL A 162 -0.77 -4.16 -10.71
N THR A 163 -1.58 -5.10 -10.22
CA THR A 163 -1.64 -6.47 -10.73
C THR A 163 -2.39 -6.60 -12.05
N CYS A 164 -3.35 -5.72 -12.34
CA CYS A 164 -4.33 -5.97 -13.38
C CYS A 164 -4.76 -4.76 -14.21
N PHE A 165 -4.31 -3.53 -13.92
CA PHE A 165 -4.66 -2.34 -14.69
C PHE A 165 -3.50 -1.99 -15.65
N PHE A 166 -3.78 -1.84 -16.95
CA PHE A 166 -2.78 -1.39 -17.91
C PHE A 166 -2.35 0.07 -17.70
N ALA A 167 -1.06 0.31 -17.53
CA ALA A 167 -0.44 1.61 -17.79
C ALA A 167 -0.47 1.91 -19.30
N ILE A 168 -0.56 3.18 -19.65
CA ILE A 168 -0.53 3.67 -21.03
C ILE A 168 0.76 4.46 -21.22
N VAL A 169 1.68 3.89 -21.99
CA VAL A 169 3.05 4.42 -22.10
C VAL A 169 3.02 5.86 -22.64
N GLY A 170 3.63 6.79 -21.90
CA GLY A 170 3.62 8.22 -22.17
C GLY A 170 2.37 8.99 -21.71
N ARG A 171 1.43 8.34 -21.01
CA ARG A 171 0.21 8.95 -20.41
C ARG A 171 0.06 8.62 -18.92
N GLU A 172 1.12 8.15 -18.27
CA GLU A 172 1.14 7.73 -16.86
C GLU A 172 0.80 8.87 -15.89
N ASN A 173 1.08 10.11 -16.28
CA ASN A 173 0.79 11.32 -15.51
C ASN A 173 -0.67 11.82 -15.65
N GLU A 174 -1.52 11.14 -16.42
CA GLU A 174 -2.93 11.50 -16.55
C GLU A 174 -3.77 10.96 -15.37
N PRO A 175 -4.75 11.73 -14.86
CA PRO A 175 -5.69 11.23 -13.87
C PRO A 175 -6.40 9.97 -14.34
N CYS A 176 -6.70 9.09 -13.39
CA CYS A 176 -7.41 7.84 -13.62
C CYS A 176 -8.70 7.81 -12.80
N GLU A 177 -9.83 7.49 -13.44
CA GLU A 177 -11.09 7.18 -12.76
C GLU A 177 -11.38 5.68 -12.84
N VAL A 178 -11.81 5.09 -11.73
CA VAL A 178 -12.15 3.67 -11.62
C VAL A 178 -13.60 3.52 -11.18
N LYS A 179 -14.46 3.06 -12.09
CA LYS A 179 -15.88 2.82 -11.83
C LYS A 179 -16.14 1.36 -11.50
N LEU A 180 -16.76 1.10 -10.34
CA LEU A 180 -17.07 -0.23 -9.84
C LEU A 180 -18.53 -0.61 -10.20
N GLN A 181 -18.72 -1.70 -10.95
CA GLN A 181 -20.04 -2.33 -11.11
C GLN A 181 -20.23 -3.36 -9.99
N ILE A 182 -20.62 -2.86 -8.82
CA ILE A 182 -20.87 -3.60 -7.58
C ILE A 182 -22.31 -3.38 -7.12
N GLU A 183 -22.77 -4.20 -6.17
CA GLU A 183 -24.06 -4.00 -5.51
C GLU A 183 -24.12 -2.64 -4.79
N SER A 184 -25.27 -1.97 -4.86
CA SER A 184 -25.41 -0.61 -4.32
C SER A 184 -25.38 -0.54 -2.79
N SER A 185 -25.50 -1.66 -2.09
CA SER A 185 -25.36 -1.75 -0.64
C SER A 185 -23.91 -1.92 -0.18
N TRP A 186 -22.97 -2.21 -1.08
CA TRP A 186 -21.57 -2.46 -0.70
C TRP A 186 -20.84 -1.17 -0.31
N GLN A 187 -19.99 -1.29 0.71
CA GLN A 187 -19.04 -0.25 1.08
C GLN A 187 -17.73 -0.46 0.31
N ILE A 188 -16.88 0.57 0.25
CA ILE A 188 -15.56 0.50 -0.37
C ILE A 188 -14.51 0.94 0.66
N ALA A 189 -13.59 0.06 0.99
CA ALA A 189 -12.38 0.34 1.75
C ALA A 189 -11.23 0.64 0.78
N THR A 190 -10.70 1.86 0.79
CA THR A 190 -9.56 2.30 -0.03
C THR A 190 -8.97 3.59 0.52
N GLY A 191 -7.70 3.88 0.22
CA GLY A 191 -7.10 5.21 0.37
C GLY A 191 -7.32 6.15 -0.83
N MET A 192 -7.93 5.67 -1.92
CA MET A 192 -8.17 6.46 -3.14
C MET A 192 -9.32 7.48 -2.97
N GLU A 193 -9.33 8.59 -3.72
CA GLU A 193 -10.43 9.59 -3.69
C GLU A 193 -11.76 8.94 -4.10
N VAL A 194 -12.75 8.91 -3.20
CA VAL A 194 -14.11 8.44 -3.49
C VAL A 194 -14.94 9.59 -4.05
N VAL A 195 -15.00 9.72 -5.38
CA VAL A 195 -15.72 10.79 -6.09
C VAL A 195 -17.23 10.67 -5.91
N ASN A 196 -17.74 9.44 -5.88
CA ASN A 196 -19.12 9.08 -5.56
C ASN A 196 -19.17 7.60 -5.14
N GLN A 197 -20.36 7.12 -4.77
CA GLN A 197 -20.61 5.79 -4.18
C GLN A 197 -19.90 4.60 -4.87
N ASN A 198 -19.64 4.66 -6.18
CA ASN A 198 -18.94 3.59 -6.89
C ASN A 198 -17.87 4.08 -7.88
N THR A 199 -17.36 5.30 -7.71
CA THR A 199 -16.29 5.85 -8.57
C THR A 199 -15.13 6.35 -7.73
N LEU A 200 -13.96 5.75 -7.94
CA LEU A 200 -12.70 6.14 -7.32
C LEU A 200 -11.87 6.98 -8.30
N ARG A 201 -10.96 7.82 -7.80
CA ARG A 201 -10.04 8.63 -8.63
C ARG A 201 -8.62 8.66 -8.07
N ALA A 202 -7.65 8.38 -8.94
CA ALA A 202 -6.23 8.59 -8.68
C ALA A 202 -5.69 9.77 -9.53
N PRO A 203 -4.71 10.54 -9.02
CA PRO A 203 -4.12 11.68 -9.75
C PRO A 203 -3.26 11.27 -10.96
N ASN A 204 -2.71 10.06 -10.96
CA ASN A 204 -1.85 9.48 -11.99
C ASN A 204 -1.81 7.94 -11.87
N TYR A 205 -1.10 7.25 -12.76
CA TYR A 205 -0.99 5.78 -12.75
C TYR A 205 -0.21 5.23 -11.55
N ASP A 206 0.86 5.90 -11.07
CA ASP A 206 1.64 5.45 -9.90
C ASP A 206 0.75 5.40 -8.64
N ALA A 207 -0.03 6.47 -8.40
CA ALA A 207 -0.99 6.51 -7.31
C ALA A 207 -2.15 5.51 -7.50
N LEU A 208 -2.58 5.22 -8.73
CA LEU A 208 -3.57 4.17 -9.02
C LEU A 208 -3.00 2.79 -8.67
N ALA A 209 -1.78 2.48 -9.14
CA ALA A 209 -1.10 1.22 -8.90
C ALA A 209 -0.89 0.97 -7.38
N ASP A 210 -0.61 2.03 -6.63
CA ASP A 210 -0.40 2.02 -5.18
C ASP A 210 -1.69 2.16 -4.35
N SER A 211 -2.88 2.10 -4.96
CA SER A 211 -4.16 2.29 -4.25
C SER A 211 -5.05 1.03 -4.33
N PRO A 212 -4.86 0.05 -3.43
CA PRO A 212 -5.75 -1.10 -3.34
C PRO A 212 -7.15 -0.71 -2.88
N PHE A 213 -8.12 -1.58 -3.14
CA PHE A 213 -9.46 -1.45 -2.59
C PHE A 213 -10.16 -2.79 -2.37
N ILE A 214 -11.03 -2.84 -1.36
CA ILE A 214 -12.02 -3.90 -1.14
C ILE A 214 -13.41 -3.26 -1.25
N ALA A 215 -14.29 -3.83 -2.07
CA ALA A 215 -15.71 -3.55 -2.02
C ALA A 215 -16.47 -4.79 -1.52
N SER A 216 -17.31 -4.64 -0.49
CA SER A 216 -18.14 -5.73 0.06
C SER A 216 -19.32 -5.18 0.87
N GLY A 217 -20.37 -5.99 1.02
CA GLY A 217 -21.49 -5.73 1.93
C GLY A 217 -21.25 -6.15 3.38
N SER A 218 -20.13 -6.81 3.69
CA SER A 218 -19.78 -7.28 5.05
C SER A 218 -18.61 -6.54 5.69
N LEU A 219 -18.14 -5.45 5.08
CA LEU A 219 -17.05 -4.63 5.63
C LEU A 219 -17.46 -4.06 7.00
N GLN A 220 -16.63 -4.29 8.00
CA GLN A 220 -16.71 -3.59 9.28
C GLN A 220 -15.75 -2.40 9.23
N HIS A 221 -16.14 -1.26 9.79
CA HIS A 221 -15.36 -0.03 9.73
C HIS A 221 -15.42 0.75 11.04
N GLN A 222 -14.26 1.22 11.51
CA GLN A 222 -14.13 2.21 12.57
C GLN A 222 -13.06 3.25 12.22
N THR A 223 -13.11 4.38 12.90
CA THR A 223 -12.15 5.49 12.75
C THR A 223 -11.62 5.96 14.08
N TYR A 224 -10.37 6.42 14.10
CA TYR A 224 -9.77 7.13 15.23
C TYR A 224 -8.91 8.30 14.72
N THR A 225 -8.45 9.18 15.62
CA THR A 225 -7.63 10.33 15.25
C THR A 225 -6.41 10.46 16.17
N CYS A 226 -5.23 10.65 15.57
CA CYS A 226 -3.99 10.92 16.31
C CYS A 226 -3.35 12.19 15.77
N ARG A 227 -3.03 13.13 16.67
CA ARG A 227 -2.34 14.41 16.37
C ARG A 227 -2.96 15.25 15.22
N GLY A 228 -4.25 15.08 14.96
CA GLY A 228 -4.99 15.80 13.90
C GLY A 228 -5.08 15.06 12.55
N TYR A 229 -4.53 13.85 12.45
CA TYR A 229 -4.64 12.97 11.28
C TYR A 229 -5.74 11.93 11.50
N ASN A 230 -6.41 11.52 10.42
CA ASN A 230 -7.50 10.53 10.46
C ASN A 230 -6.99 9.12 10.14
N PHE A 231 -7.46 8.14 10.88
CA PHE A 231 -7.13 6.74 10.67
C PHE A 231 -8.40 5.91 10.55
N HIS A 232 -8.43 5.05 9.53
CA HIS A 232 -9.54 4.16 9.23
C HIS A 232 -9.09 2.70 9.41
N ILE A 233 -9.90 1.90 10.11
CA ILE A 233 -9.71 0.46 10.23
C ILE A 233 -10.87 -0.23 9.53
N TRP A 234 -10.58 -0.85 8.40
CA TRP A 234 -11.52 -1.66 7.63
C TRP A 234 -11.23 -3.13 7.85
N ILE A 235 -12.25 -3.94 8.16
CA ILE A 235 -12.13 -5.38 8.38
C ILE A 235 -13.15 -6.10 7.49
N GLN A 236 -12.63 -6.93 6.58
CA GLN A 236 -13.41 -7.91 5.82
C GLN A 236 -13.07 -9.30 6.36
N GLY A 237 -14.08 -10.03 6.85
CA GLY A 237 -13.90 -11.37 7.43
C GLY A 237 -14.96 -11.71 8.47
N GLU A 238 -15.12 -13.01 8.73
CA GLU A 238 -16.10 -13.54 9.68
C GLU A 238 -15.52 -13.56 11.11
N CYS A 239 -15.25 -12.37 11.66
CA CYS A 239 -14.62 -12.16 12.97
C CYS A 239 -15.40 -11.15 13.85
N ALA A 240 -15.18 -11.21 15.16
CA ALA A 240 -15.79 -10.33 16.16
C ALA A 240 -14.74 -9.40 16.83
N PRO A 241 -14.37 -8.27 16.18
CA PRO A 241 -13.38 -7.33 16.73
C PRO A 241 -13.89 -6.60 17.99
N ASP A 242 -13.07 -6.55 19.05
CA ASP A 242 -13.27 -5.61 20.15
C ASP A 242 -12.75 -4.23 19.73
N TRP A 243 -13.65 -3.43 19.17
CA TRP A 243 -13.34 -2.09 18.70
C TRP A 243 -12.80 -1.15 19.79
N THR A 244 -13.20 -1.33 21.05
CA THR A 244 -12.72 -0.48 22.15
C THR A 244 -11.24 -0.76 22.41
N LYS A 245 -10.87 -2.05 22.48
CA LYS A 245 -9.49 -2.46 22.64
C LYS A 245 -8.62 -2.14 21.42
N ILE A 246 -9.12 -2.42 20.21
CA ILE A 246 -8.41 -2.14 18.94
C ILE A 246 -8.09 -0.66 18.81
N ILE A 247 -9.07 0.24 18.97
CA ILE A 247 -8.85 1.68 18.84
C ILE A 247 -7.83 2.17 19.88
N HIS A 248 -7.99 1.78 21.15
CA HIS A 248 -7.07 2.18 22.23
C HIS A 248 -5.62 1.75 21.95
N ASP A 249 -5.39 0.51 21.51
CA ASP A 249 -4.04 0.03 21.23
C ASP A 249 -3.46 0.68 19.94
N PHE A 250 -4.30 0.92 18.93
CA PHE A 250 -3.91 1.61 17.69
C PHE A 250 -3.54 3.08 17.90
N GLU A 251 -4.31 3.82 18.69
CA GLU A 251 -4.02 5.21 19.05
C GLU A 251 -2.64 5.33 19.70
N ARG A 252 -2.30 4.40 20.62
CA ARG A 252 -1.04 4.43 21.38
C ARG A 252 0.20 4.22 20.51
N PHE A 253 0.22 3.22 19.64
CA PHE A 253 1.40 3.01 18.79
C PHE A 253 1.47 4.08 17.69
N THR A 254 0.34 4.52 17.15
CA THR A 254 0.28 5.57 16.13
C THR A 254 0.83 6.90 16.66
N ASP A 255 0.43 7.30 17.87
CA ASP A 255 0.86 8.57 18.48
C ASP A 255 2.39 8.64 18.65
N ILE A 256 3.04 7.55 19.06
CA ILE A 256 4.50 7.52 19.21
C ILE A 256 5.26 7.42 17.87
N GLN A 257 4.65 6.80 16.83
CA GLN A 257 5.25 6.85 15.49
C GLN A 257 5.25 8.28 14.94
N ILE A 258 4.12 9.00 15.09
CA ILE A 258 4.03 10.41 14.68
C ILE A 258 4.95 11.29 15.53
N GLU A 259 5.09 11.03 16.83
CA GLU A 259 6.06 11.75 17.67
C GLU A 259 7.51 11.54 17.21
N LEU A 260 7.88 10.32 16.80
CA LEU A 260 9.23 10.01 16.33
C LEU A 260 9.62 10.88 15.12
N PHE A 261 8.72 11.06 14.16
CA PHE A 261 9.00 11.83 12.94
C PHE A 261 8.60 13.32 13.03
N GLY A 262 7.73 13.70 13.96
CA GLY A 262 7.24 15.07 14.19
C GLY A 262 5.99 15.43 13.38
N ASP A 263 5.79 14.80 12.21
CA ASP A 263 4.59 14.90 11.38
C ASP A 263 4.28 13.55 10.69
N PHE A 264 3.09 13.44 10.10
CA PHE A 264 2.65 12.26 9.34
C PHE A 264 2.52 12.59 7.84
N PRO A 265 2.91 11.70 6.90
CA PRO A 265 3.05 12.06 5.49
C PRO A 265 1.73 12.26 4.71
N VAL A 266 0.58 11.92 5.31
CA VAL A 266 -0.75 11.93 4.68
C VAL A 266 -1.84 12.37 5.67
N PRO A 267 -2.93 13.01 5.22
CA PRO A 267 -4.01 13.48 6.10
C PRO A 267 -4.90 12.34 6.63
N ASP A 268 -5.12 11.32 5.81
CA ASP A 268 -6.02 10.19 6.05
C ASP A 268 -5.28 8.89 5.71
N TYR A 269 -5.31 7.89 6.60
CA TYR A 269 -4.64 6.60 6.43
C TYR A 269 -5.58 5.41 6.68
N HIS A 270 -5.50 4.39 5.82
CA HIS A 270 -6.46 3.29 5.79
C HIS A 270 -5.78 1.94 6.00
N TYR A 271 -6.01 1.33 7.17
CA TYR A 271 -5.71 -0.09 7.36
C TYR A 271 -6.84 -0.93 6.75
N ILE A 272 -6.50 -1.84 5.84
CA ILE A 272 -7.45 -2.67 5.10
C ILE A 272 -7.16 -4.14 5.40
N TYR A 273 -7.98 -4.75 6.26
CA TYR A 273 -7.77 -6.12 6.73
C TYR A 273 -8.65 -7.13 5.99
N GLN A 274 -8.02 -8.22 5.55
CA GLN A 274 -8.64 -9.46 5.13
C GLN A 274 -8.41 -10.51 6.23
N ILE A 275 -9.41 -10.73 7.06
CA ILE A 275 -9.36 -11.68 8.17
C ILE A 275 -9.88 -13.04 7.68
N LEU A 276 -8.95 -13.94 7.36
CA LEU A 276 -9.22 -15.20 6.64
C LEU A 276 -9.62 -16.33 7.60
N PRO A 277 -10.45 -17.30 7.19
CA PRO A 277 -10.89 -18.43 8.03
C PRO A 277 -9.82 -19.54 8.17
N TYR A 278 -8.57 -19.23 7.88
CA TYR A 278 -7.43 -20.14 7.98
C TYR A 278 -6.16 -19.36 8.33
N ARG A 279 -5.13 -20.07 8.80
CA ARG A 279 -3.86 -19.43 9.15
C ARG A 279 -3.20 -18.81 7.91
N HIS A 280 -3.06 -17.50 7.94
CA HIS A 280 -2.32 -16.71 6.95
C HIS A 280 -1.68 -15.50 7.64
N TYR A 281 -0.65 -14.91 7.03
CA TYR A 281 0.02 -13.70 7.52
C TYR A 281 0.81 -13.07 6.37
N HIS A 282 0.44 -11.86 5.96
CA HIS A 282 1.11 -11.05 4.93
C HIS A 282 0.58 -9.61 5.04
N GLY A 283 1.48 -8.63 5.10
CA GLY A 283 1.18 -7.20 4.97
C GLY A 283 1.80 -6.62 3.70
N VAL A 284 1.25 -5.51 3.21
CA VAL A 284 1.77 -4.73 2.08
C VAL A 284 1.51 -3.24 2.33
N GLU A 285 2.53 -2.43 2.07
CA GLU A 285 2.60 -1.03 2.38
C GLU A 285 2.24 -0.11 1.19
N HIS A 286 1.33 0.84 1.41
CA HIS A 286 0.87 1.80 0.41
C HIS A 286 0.97 3.24 0.92
N SER A 287 0.97 4.23 0.02
CA SER A 287 1.32 5.61 0.37
C SER A 287 0.39 6.25 1.41
N ASN A 288 -0.86 5.81 1.50
CA ASN A 288 -1.84 6.21 2.51
C ASN A 288 -2.74 5.05 2.98
N SER A 289 -2.29 3.81 2.80
CA SER A 289 -3.03 2.63 3.25
C SER A 289 -2.08 1.46 3.47
N THR A 290 -2.60 0.36 4.01
CA THR A 290 -1.95 -0.95 3.99
C THR A 290 -3.02 -2.01 3.78
N VAL A 291 -2.67 -3.09 3.08
CA VAL A 291 -3.48 -4.30 3.09
C VAL A 291 -2.79 -5.34 3.94
N CYS A 292 -3.53 -5.93 4.87
CA CYS A 292 -3.05 -6.98 5.76
C CYS A 292 -3.99 -8.17 5.72
N THR A 293 -3.45 -9.34 5.41
CA THR A 293 -4.15 -10.61 5.52
C THR A 293 -3.65 -11.39 6.74
N LEU A 294 -4.56 -11.81 7.62
CA LEU A 294 -4.25 -12.62 8.80
C LEU A 294 -5.40 -13.59 9.14
N GLY A 295 -5.13 -14.63 9.93
CA GLY A 295 -6.16 -15.58 10.36
C GLY A 295 -5.62 -16.72 11.23
N PRO A 296 -6.49 -17.60 11.77
CA PRO A 296 -7.90 -17.75 11.43
C PRO A 296 -8.83 -16.72 12.10
N ALA A 297 -9.94 -16.40 11.45
CA ALA A 297 -10.80 -15.26 11.77
C ALA A 297 -11.48 -15.31 13.15
N GLU A 298 -11.89 -16.51 13.56
CA GLU A 298 -12.46 -16.78 14.88
C GLU A 298 -11.48 -16.44 16.03
N ASN A 299 -10.18 -16.41 15.76
CA ASN A 299 -9.13 -16.15 16.74
C ASN A 299 -8.63 -14.70 16.76
N LEU A 300 -9.22 -13.75 16.00
CA LEU A 300 -8.66 -12.39 15.86
C LEU A 300 -8.34 -11.69 17.19
N MET A 301 -9.20 -11.90 18.20
CA MET A 301 -9.04 -11.30 19.54
C MET A 301 -8.31 -12.20 20.54
N GLU A 302 -7.91 -13.41 20.15
CA GLU A 302 -7.12 -14.31 20.99
C GLU A 302 -5.66 -13.82 21.13
N PRO A 303 -5.00 -14.00 22.28
CA PRO A 303 -3.76 -13.29 22.60
C PRO A 303 -2.62 -13.36 21.57
N GLU A 304 -2.41 -14.51 20.92
CA GLU A 304 -1.33 -14.65 19.94
C GLU A 304 -1.66 -13.98 18.59
N LEU A 305 -2.85 -14.20 18.03
CA LEU A 305 -3.22 -13.59 16.74
C LEU A 305 -3.50 -12.09 16.90
N TYR A 306 -4.02 -11.65 18.05
CA TYR A 306 -4.15 -10.23 18.36
C TYR A 306 -2.79 -9.51 18.47
N LYS A 307 -1.78 -10.20 19.01
CA LYS A 307 -0.39 -9.72 19.04
C LYS A 307 0.22 -9.67 17.64
N GLU A 308 -0.01 -10.68 16.79
CA GLU A 308 0.38 -10.67 15.38
C GLU A 308 -0.31 -9.54 14.59
N PHE A 309 -1.59 -9.28 14.86
CA PHE A 309 -2.37 -8.16 14.31
C PHE A 309 -1.76 -6.80 14.68
N LEU A 310 -1.45 -6.55 15.95
CA LEU A 310 -0.76 -5.33 16.38
C LEU A 310 0.65 -5.21 15.77
N GLY A 311 1.40 -6.32 15.71
CA GLY A 311 2.73 -6.40 15.11
C GLY A 311 2.75 -5.93 13.66
N VAL A 312 1.90 -6.53 12.82
CA VAL A 312 1.79 -6.11 11.40
C VAL A 312 1.28 -4.67 11.29
N SER A 313 0.29 -4.27 12.09
CA SER A 313 -0.24 -2.89 12.06
C SER A 313 0.83 -1.82 12.31
N SER A 314 1.69 -2.04 13.30
CA SER A 314 2.79 -1.13 13.65
C SER A 314 3.89 -1.10 12.58
N HIS A 315 4.20 -2.26 11.99
CA HIS A 315 5.18 -2.38 10.90
C HIS A 315 4.73 -1.62 9.65
N GLU A 316 3.51 -1.88 9.18
CA GLU A 316 2.95 -1.27 7.97
C GLU A 316 2.70 0.24 8.14
N LEU A 317 2.31 0.70 9.34
CA LEU A 317 2.23 2.14 9.61
C LEU A 317 3.59 2.82 9.44
N PHE A 318 4.66 2.22 9.96
CA PHE A 318 6.01 2.79 9.88
C PHE A 318 6.48 2.92 8.42
N HIS A 319 6.04 2.02 7.55
CA HIS A 319 6.33 2.10 6.12
C HIS A 319 5.77 3.36 5.43
N THR A 320 4.70 3.98 5.97
CA THR A 320 4.17 5.25 5.47
C THR A 320 5.26 6.34 5.38
N TRP A 321 6.20 6.33 6.33
CA TRP A 321 7.45 7.09 6.21
C TRP A 321 8.50 6.27 5.45
N ASN A 322 8.84 5.07 5.92
CA ASN A 322 9.98 4.30 5.42
C ASN A 322 9.64 3.39 4.22
N ILE A 323 10.30 3.62 3.09
CA ILE A 323 10.01 3.11 1.74
C ILE A 323 8.90 3.85 0.97
N LYS A 324 7.76 4.23 1.58
CA LYS A 324 6.76 5.01 0.83
C LYS A 324 7.24 6.43 0.54
N LYS A 325 7.97 7.07 1.46
CA LYS A 325 8.58 8.41 1.27
C LYS A 325 10.10 8.41 1.36
N ILE A 326 10.66 7.85 2.44
CA ILE A 326 12.10 7.64 2.60
C ILE A 326 12.45 6.44 1.71
N ARG A 327 12.70 6.69 0.43
CA ARG A 327 12.89 5.66 -0.60
C ARG A 327 14.30 5.71 -1.20
N PRO A 328 14.93 4.56 -1.52
CA PRO A 328 16.16 4.53 -2.30
C PRO A 328 16.01 5.26 -3.65
N VAL A 329 17.08 5.91 -4.10
CA VAL A 329 17.13 6.63 -5.39
C VAL A 329 16.90 5.70 -6.58
N GLU A 330 17.27 4.43 -6.45
CA GLU A 330 17.06 3.35 -7.43
C GLU A 330 15.57 2.99 -7.66
N MET A 331 14.66 3.55 -6.85
CA MET A 331 13.21 3.31 -6.90
C MET A 331 12.39 4.62 -7.02
N MET A 332 13.04 5.71 -7.48
CA MET A 332 12.44 7.04 -7.63
C MET A 332 12.60 7.57 -9.07
N PRO A 333 11.61 7.35 -9.97
CA PRO A 333 10.38 6.57 -9.80
C PRO A 333 10.62 5.05 -9.87
N TYR A 334 9.59 4.25 -9.61
CA TYR A 334 9.62 2.81 -9.85
C TYR A 334 9.62 2.49 -11.36
N ASP A 335 10.51 1.59 -11.80
CA ASP A 335 10.34 0.89 -13.08
C ASP A 335 9.47 -0.37 -12.86
N PHE A 336 8.19 -0.31 -13.20
CA PHE A 336 7.28 -1.46 -13.07
C PHE A 336 7.56 -2.62 -14.05
N THR A 337 8.47 -2.47 -15.03
CA THR A 337 8.70 -3.44 -16.10
C THR A 337 9.79 -4.48 -15.78
N GLY A 338 10.72 -4.14 -14.88
CA GLY A 338 11.89 -4.97 -14.56
C GLY A 338 12.38 -4.83 -13.11
N GLU A 339 13.55 -5.42 -12.87
CA GLU A 339 14.23 -5.47 -11.57
C GLU A 339 14.79 -4.10 -11.15
N ASN A 340 14.37 -3.59 -9.99
CA ASN A 340 14.89 -2.35 -9.40
C ASN A 340 15.93 -2.71 -8.32
N TYR A 341 17.17 -2.95 -8.74
CA TYR A 341 18.25 -3.40 -7.85
C TYR A 341 18.72 -2.30 -6.87
N PHE A 342 18.83 -2.64 -5.59
CA PHE A 342 19.26 -1.74 -4.52
C PHE A 342 19.94 -2.51 -3.38
N ARG A 343 20.87 -1.88 -2.65
CA ARG A 343 21.62 -2.50 -1.53
C ARG A 343 21.01 -2.22 -0.15
N THR A 344 20.05 -1.31 -0.06
CA THR A 344 19.48 -0.77 1.19
C THR A 344 18.17 -1.44 1.62
N GLY A 345 17.89 -2.67 1.16
CA GLY A 345 16.73 -3.45 1.61
C GLY A 345 16.71 -3.71 3.13
N TYR A 346 17.87 -3.74 3.77
CA TYR A 346 18.00 -3.76 5.23
C TYR A 346 17.49 -2.47 5.91
N VAL A 347 17.49 -1.33 5.21
CA VAL A 347 16.90 -0.06 5.67
C VAL A 347 15.40 -0.06 5.39
N ALA A 348 14.96 -0.51 4.21
CA ALA A 348 13.55 -0.58 3.85
C ALA A 348 12.75 -1.52 4.79
N GLU A 349 13.24 -2.75 4.97
CA GLU A 349 12.52 -3.82 5.68
C GLU A 349 13.05 -4.04 7.09
N GLY A 350 14.37 -4.02 7.28
CA GLY A 350 15.02 -4.36 8.54
C GLY A 350 14.83 -3.31 9.62
N VAL A 351 15.04 -2.03 9.29
CA VAL A 351 14.75 -0.91 10.19
C VAL A 351 13.26 -0.85 10.52
N THR A 352 12.38 -1.08 9.54
CA THR A 352 10.92 -1.15 9.78
C THR A 352 10.51 -2.36 10.63
N THR A 353 11.19 -3.50 10.50
CA THR A 353 11.00 -4.67 11.38
C THR A 353 11.40 -4.33 12.81
N TYR A 354 12.55 -3.67 13.02
CA TYR A 354 12.98 -3.21 14.34
C TYR A 354 11.99 -2.19 14.94
N TYR A 355 11.54 -1.21 14.16
CA TYR A 355 10.63 -0.18 14.64
C TYR A 355 9.21 -0.68 14.92
N GLY A 356 8.69 -1.61 14.10
CA GLY A 356 7.37 -2.22 14.33
C GLY A 356 7.24 -2.81 15.74
N ASP A 357 8.22 -3.62 16.16
CA ASP A 357 8.25 -4.24 17.48
C ASP A 357 8.60 -3.25 18.61
N VAL A 358 9.61 -2.39 18.43
CA VAL A 358 10.06 -1.50 19.52
C VAL A 358 9.04 -0.41 19.83
N LEU A 359 8.28 0.09 18.84
CA LEU A 359 7.26 1.12 19.06
C LEU A 359 6.02 0.57 19.77
N LEU A 360 5.70 -0.71 19.60
CA LEU A 360 4.68 -1.41 20.42
C LEU A 360 5.12 -1.53 21.88
N GLY A 361 6.42 -1.79 22.13
CA GLY A 361 7.00 -1.76 23.48
C GLY A 361 7.01 -0.34 24.09
N ARG A 362 7.52 0.65 23.36
CA ARG A 362 7.63 2.05 23.84
C ARG A 362 6.27 2.72 24.07
N SER A 363 5.24 2.39 23.27
CA SER A 363 3.85 2.84 23.49
C SER A 363 3.15 2.11 24.65
N GLY A 364 3.74 1.04 25.19
CA GLY A 364 3.14 0.21 26.24
C GLY A 364 1.95 -0.65 25.77
N VAL A 365 1.74 -0.77 24.45
CA VAL A 365 0.78 -1.71 23.85
C VAL A 365 1.26 -3.15 24.09
N PHE A 366 2.57 -3.38 23.93
CA PHE A 366 3.24 -4.56 24.46
C PHE A 366 3.80 -4.25 25.85
N THR A 367 3.55 -5.15 26.79
CA THR A 367 4.30 -5.18 28.04
C THR A 367 5.79 -5.45 27.77
N GLU A 368 6.67 -5.05 28.68
CA GLU A 368 8.12 -5.35 28.61
C GLU A 368 8.38 -6.83 28.30
N LYS A 369 7.64 -7.74 28.94
CA LYS A 369 7.73 -9.19 28.69
C LYS A 369 7.35 -9.59 27.26
N GLN A 370 6.32 -8.98 26.68
CA GLN A 370 5.92 -9.24 25.28
C GLN A 370 6.98 -8.71 24.31
N TYR A 371 7.48 -7.49 24.51
CA TYR A 371 8.56 -6.94 23.69
C TYR A 371 9.85 -7.79 23.77
N LEU A 372 10.27 -8.20 24.98
CA LEU A 372 11.43 -9.08 25.15
C LEU A 372 11.23 -10.47 24.53
N ASN A 373 10.00 -10.98 24.47
CA ASN A 373 9.67 -12.21 23.75
C ASN A 373 9.81 -12.03 22.23
N GLU A 374 9.40 -10.90 21.64
CA GLU A 374 9.57 -10.67 20.20
C GLU A 374 11.05 -10.42 19.83
N LEU A 375 11.80 -9.72 20.69
CA LEU A 375 13.27 -9.64 20.56
C LEU A 375 13.93 -11.03 20.63
N HIS A 376 13.46 -11.92 21.51
CA HIS A 376 13.91 -13.31 21.55
C HIS A 376 13.54 -14.08 20.28
N ASN A 377 12.34 -13.87 19.72
CA ASN A 377 11.91 -14.48 18.45
C ASN A 377 12.75 -13.98 17.26
N LEU A 378 13.11 -12.68 17.23
CA LEU A 378 14.06 -12.13 16.25
C LEU A 378 15.43 -12.81 16.36
N PHE A 379 15.98 -12.91 17.58
CA PHE A 379 17.27 -13.56 17.82
C PHE A 379 17.24 -15.03 17.40
N LYS A 380 16.17 -15.76 17.74
CA LYS A 380 15.98 -17.16 17.33
C LYS A 380 15.96 -17.30 15.80
N ARG A 381 15.20 -16.47 15.09
CA ARG A 381 15.17 -16.45 13.61
C ARG A 381 16.54 -16.17 12.99
N TYR A 382 17.34 -15.29 13.61
CA TYR A 382 18.70 -15.00 13.17
C TYR A 382 19.65 -16.18 13.42
N PHE A 383 19.66 -16.76 14.62
CA PHE A 383 20.57 -17.86 14.97
C PHE A 383 20.22 -19.19 14.29
N ASP A 384 18.93 -19.47 14.05
CA ASP A 384 18.46 -20.63 13.30
C ASP A 384 18.86 -20.57 11.81
N ASN A 385 19.20 -19.39 11.25
CA ASN A 385 19.60 -19.23 9.86
C ASN A 385 21.12 -19.18 9.66
N HIS A 386 21.73 -20.33 9.36
CA HIS A 386 23.16 -20.42 9.02
C HIS A 386 23.57 -19.67 7.73
N GLY A 387 22.62 -19.18 6.92
CA GLY A 387 22.89 -18.23 5.83
C GLY A 387 23.66 -16.98 6.29
N ARG A 388 23.55 -16.62 7.58
CA ARG A 388 24.30 -15.52 8.23
C ARG A 388 25.82 -15.60 8.11
N HIS A 389 26.37 -16.76 7.78
CA HIS A 389 27.82 -16.95 7.55
C HIS A 389 28.21 -16.84 6.07
N ASN A 390 27.24 -16.85 5.14
CA ASN A 390 27.48 -17.06 3.71
C ASN A 390 27.06 -15.87 2.82
N GLN A 391 26.09 -15.04 3.23
CA GLN A 391 25.65 -13.84 2.50
C GLN A 391 25.58 -12.64 3.45
N SER A 392 25.95 -11.45 2.97
CA SER A 392 25.79 -10.18 3.69
C SER A 392 24.34 -9.68 3.55
N VAL A 393 23.88 -8.77 4.41
CA VAL A 393 22.50 -8.24 4.28
C VAL A 393 22.36 -7.25 3.11
N ALA A 394 23.44 -6.55 2.74
CA ALA A 394 23.47 -5.70 1.54
C ALA A 394 23.38 -6.54 0.25
N ASP A 395 24.13 -7.65 0.16
CA ASP A 395 24.05 -8.54 -1.02
C ASP A 395 22.70 -9.28 -1.05
N ALA A 396 22.12 -9.63 0.10
CA ALA A 396 20.78 -10.20 0.16
C ALA A 396 19.68 -9.23 -0.28
N SER A 397 19.88 -7.92 -0.07
CA SER A 397 18.98 -6.88 -0.59
C SER A 397 19.00 -6.84 -2.11
N TYR A 398 20.20 -6.95 -2.69
CA TYR A 398 20.39 -7.01 -4.15
C TYR A 398 19.82 -8.31 -4.74
N ASP A 399 20.09 -9.44 -4.09
CA ASP A 399 19.66 -10.79 -4.51
C ASP A 399 18.17 -11.08 -4.28
N THR A 400 17.38 -10.16 -3.71
CA THR A 400 15.91 -10.34 -3.59
C THR A 400 15.27 -10.67 -4.94
N TRP A 401 15.69 -9.99 -6.00
CA TRP A 401 15.25 -10.21 -7.38
C TRP A 401 15.65 -11.59 -7.96
N LEU A 402 16.73 -12.18 -7.46
CA LEU A 402 17.23 -13.49 -7.87
C LEU A 402 16.56 -14.64 -7.10
N ASP A 403 16.58 -14.54 -5.77
CA ASP A 403 16.12 -15.59 -4.87
C ASP A 403 14.60 -15.56 -4.66
N GLY A 404 13.99 -14.37 -4.73
CA GLY A 404 12.60 -14.13 -4.35
C GLY A 404 12.27 -14.54 -2.91
N TYR A 405 10.98 -14.62 -2.63
CA TYR A 405 10.41 -14.95 -1.32
C TYR A 405 10.17 -16.46 -1.14
N LYS A 406 10.66 -17.28 -2.08
CA LYS A 406 10.64 -18.76 -2.05
C LYS A 406 11.86 -19.34 -1.30
N PRO A 407 11.81 -20.62 -0.86
CA PRO A 407 13.00 -21.33 -0.37
C PRO A 407 14.11 -21.39 -1.42
N GLY A 408 15.35 -21.10 -1.00
CA GLY A 408 16.56 -21.25 -1.81
C GLY A 408 17.33 -22.53 -1.44
N ILE A 409 18.59 -22.64 -1.87
CA ILE A 409 19.47 -23.69 -1.34
C ILE A 409 19.71 -23.47 0.18
N PRO A 410 19.77 -24.52 1.01
CA PRO A 410 19.98 -24.39 2.44
C PRO A 410 21.23 -23.57 2.77
N ASN A 411 21.12 -22.74 3.82
CA ASN A 411 22.23 -21.98 4.39
C ASN A 411 22.97 -21.03 3.44
N ARG A 412 22.41 -20.66 2.28
CA ARG A 412 22.96 -19.58 1.43
C ARG A 412 22.53 -18.20 1.92
N LYS A 413 21.21 -17.95 1.97
CA LYS A 413 20.66 -16.59 2.01
C LYS A 413 20.29 -16.10 3.41
N VAL A 414 20.42 -14.79 3.63
CA VAL A 414 19.92 -14.10 4.82
C VAL A 414 18.57 -13.42 4.54
N SER A 415 17.91 -12.92 5.58
CA SER A 415 16.66 -12.16 5.44
C SER A 415 16.91 -10.68 5.69
N ILE A 416 16.51 -9.81 4.76
CA ILE A 416 16.64 -8.36 4.91
C ILE A 416 15.83 -7.82 6.09
N TYR A 417 14.73 -8.48 6.45
CA TYR A 417 13.95 -8.23 7.68
C TYR A 417 14.76 -8.60 8.93
N VAL A 418 15.15 -9.87 9.06
CA VAL A 418 15.75 -10.40 10.29
C VAL A 418 17.17 -9.86 10.51
N ASN A 419 18.04 -9.96 9.50
CA ASN A 419 19.41 -9.47 9.61
C ASN A 419 19.46 -7.94 9.63
N GLY A 420 18.57 -7.27 8.87
CA GLY A 420 18.47 -5.82 8.91
C GLY A 420 17.97 -5.28 10.24
N ALA A 421 16.98 -5.93 10.88
CA ALA A 421 16.53 -5.58 12.23
C ALA A 421 17.62 -5.79 13.29
N MET A 422 18.41 -6.87 13.16
CA MET A 422 19.55 -7.11 14.04
C MET A 422 20.65 -6.05 13.86
N ALA A 423 20.92 -5.61 12.63
CA ALA A 423 21.85 -4.52 12.34
C ALA A 423 21.31 -3.16 12.85
N ALA A 424 20.02 -2.87 12.65
CA ALA A 424 19.35 -1.69 13.17
C ALA A 424 19.38 -1.62 14.70
N LEU A 425 19.13 -2.74 15.39
CA LEU A 425 19.27 -2.86 16.84
C LEU A 425 20.71 -2.57 17.29
N ILE A 426 21.72 -3.15 16.62
CA ILE A 426 23.12 -2.89 16.97
C ILE A 426 23.46 -1.40 16.80
N LEU A 427 23.03 -0.79 15.69
CA LEU A 427 23.27 0.64 15.43
C LEU A 427 22.59 1.53 16.48
N ASP A 428 21.33 1.25 16.86
CA ASP A 428 20.65 2.00 17.90
C ASP A 428 21.35 1.87 19.26
N LEU A 429 21.79 0.66 19.63
CA LEU A 429 22.55 0.41 20.86
C LEU A 429 23.92 1.10 20.84
N GLU A 430 24.65 1.11 19.72
CA GLU A 430 25.94 1.82 19.60
C GLU A 430 25.77 3.33 19.72
N ILE A 431 24.81 3.93 19.00
CA ILE A 431 24.54 5.37 19.08
C ILE A 431 24.13 5.74 20.51
N ARG A 432 23.19 5.00 21.13
CA ARG A 432 22.76 5.26 22.51
C ARG A 432 23.91 5.10 23.51
N HIS A 433 24.73 4.05 23.38
CA HIS A 433 25.86 3.83 24.28
C HIS A 433 26.88 4.97 24.20
N LYS A 434 27.32 5.32 22.98
CA LYS A 434 28.32 6.38 22.76
C LYS A 434 27.83 7.76 23.19
N THR A 435 26.56 8.06 22.95
CA THR A 435 25.97 9.38 23.24
C THR A 435 25.32 9.47 24.63
N SER A 436 25.53 8.47 25.50
CA SER A 436 24.90 8.39 26.84
C SER A 436 23.38 8.55 26.80
N GLY A 437 22.75 7.97 25.76
CA GLY A 437 21.31 8.00 25.53
C GLY A 437 20.75 9.29 24.92
N THR A 438 21.60 10.28 24.59
CA THR A 438 21.13 11.57 24.04
C THR A 438 20.79 11.55 22.55
N LYS A 439 21.27 10.54 21.81
CA LYS A 439 20.86 10.22 20.44
C LYS A 439 20.57 8.73 20.28
N SER A 440 20.01 8.38 19.13
CA SER A 440 19.54 7.04 18.78
C SER A 440 19.41 6.87 17.26
N LEU A 441 18.98 5.68 16.82
CA LEU A 441 18.50 5.46 15.45
C LEU A 441 17.29 6.37 15.11
N ASP A 442 16.55 6.85 16.12
CA ASP A 442 15.42 7.75 15.92
C ASP A 442 15.88 9.11 15.34
N ASP A 443 17.13 9.51 15.57
CA ASP A 443 17.76 10.69 14.97
C ASP A 443 18.15 10.44 13.50
N VAL A 444 18.63 9.22 13.18
CA VAL A 444 18.95 8.80 11.81
C VAL A 444 17.69 8.84 10.94
N MET A 445 16.59 8.26 11.44
CA MET A 445 15.32 8.21 10.70
C MET A 445 14.67 9.58 10.55
N ARG A 446 14.75 10.47 11.56
CA ARG A 446 14.34 11.88 11.41
C ARG A 446 15.16 12.64 10.37
N MET A 447 16.48 12.42 10.33
CA MET A 447 17.33 13.09 9.34
C MET A 447 17.07 12.58 7.91
N LEU A 448 16.79 11.29 7.73
CA LEU A 448 16.33 10.73 6.45
C LEU A 448 14.96 11.29 6.04
N TRP A 449 14.03 11.41 6.99
CA TRP A 449 12.71 12.00 6.77
C TRP A 449 12.81 13.44 6.28
N GLU A 450 13.52 14.30 7.01
CA GLU A 450 13.67 15.73 6.66
C GLU A 450 14.47 15.97 5.38
N ARG A 451 15.55 15.21 5.13
CA ARG A 451 16.45 15.45 3.98
C ARG A 451 15.96 14.82 2.67
N PHE A 452 15.29 13.66 2.74
CA PHE A 452 14.92 12.85 1.58
C PHE A 452 13.41 12.64 1.46
N GLY A 453 12.76 12.17 2.53
CA GLY A 453 11.33 11.84 2.50
C GLY A 453 10.41 13.04 2.25
N LYS A 454 10.64 14.17 2.95
CA LYS A 454 9.86 15.42 2.81
C LYS A 454 10.22 16.21 1.56
N THR A 455 11.44 16.05 1.04
CA THR A 455 11.89 16.69 -0.19
C THR A 455 11.46 15.93 -1.45
N GLY A 456 11.03 14.67 -1.31
CA GLY A 456 10.65 13.80 -2.43
C GLY A 456 11.86 13.32 -3.25
N ILE A 457 13.06 13.34 -2.67
CA ILE A 457 14.31 12.93 -3.30
C ILE A 457 14.72 11.58 -2.70
N GLY A 458 15.06 10.60 -3.54
CA GLY A 458 15.53 9.31 -3.06
C GLY A 458 16.92 9.38 -2.43
N TYR A 459 17.19 8.56 -1.42
CA TYR A 459 18.50 8.46 -0.77
C TYR A 459 19.38 7.38 -1.42
N SER A 460 20.70 7.55 -1.42
CA SER A 460 21.65 6.48 -1.78
C SER A 460 22.17 5.73 -0.55
N ASP A 461 22.78 4.55 -0.75
CA ASP A 461 23.46 3.83 0.34
C ASP A 461 24.53 4.70 1.04
N GLN A 462 25.21 5.59 0.30
CA GLN A 462 26.18 6.53 0.88
C GLN A 462 25.50 7.61 1.73
N ASP A 463 24.30 8.08 1.36
CA ASP A 463 23.55 9.07 2.16
C ASP A 463 23.11 8.47 3.50
N TYR A 464 22.68 7.21 3.52
CA TYR A 464 22.37 6.48 4.75
C TYR A 464 23.61 6.37 5.64
N ARG A 465 24.76 5.96 5.08
CA ARG A 465 26.06 5.90 5.79
C ARG A 465 26.42 7.26 6.40
N ASN A 466 26.39 8.32 5.60
CA ASN A 466 26.73 9.68 6.02
C ASN A 466 25.83 10.18 7.16
N ILE A 467 24.51 9.93 7.10
CA ILE A 467 23.57 10.32 8.18
C ILE A 467 23.85 9.52 9.45
N ALA A 468 24.08 8.21 9.35
CA ALA A 468 24.40 7.38 10.51
C ALA A 468 25.70 7.86 11.20
N GLU A 469 26.74 8.19 10.42
CA GLU A 469 27.99 8.76 10.94
C GLU A 469 27.81 10.17 11.55
N GLU A 470 26.99 11.03 10.95
CA GLU A 470 26.67 12.37 11.49
C GLU A 470 25.90 12.29 12.82
N VAL A 471 24.99 11.32 12.96
CA VAL A 471 24.30 11.03 14.22
C VAL A 471 25.30 10.48 15.24
N TYR A 472 26.06 9.45 14.89
CA TYR A 472 27.04 8.79 15.75
C TYR A 472 28.20 9.73 16.16
N GLY A 473 28.56 10.71 15.34
CA GLY A 473 29.60 11.70 15.60
C GLY A 473 31.05 11.18 15.46
N ASP A 474 31.26 10.10 14.71
CA ASP A 474 32.56 9.55 14.27
C ASP A 474 32.28 8.55 13.14
N SER A 475 33.29 7.89 12.60
CA SER A 475 33.08 6.88 11.56
C SER A 475 32.41 5.59 12.08
N LEU A 476 31.54 5.03 11.24
CA LEU A 476 30.88 3.74 11.36
C LEU A 476 31.38 2.74 10.30
N GLU A 477 32.50 3.02 9.63
CA GLU A 477 33.10 2.16 8.60
C GLU A 477 33.24 0.69 9.05
N THR A 478 33.62 0.44 10.30
CA THR A 478 33.65 -0.93 10.85
C THR A 478 32.27 -1.57 11.00
N TYR A 479 31.24 -0.82 11.41
CA TYR A 479 29.86 -1.30 11.45
C TYR A 479 29.40 -1.70 10.04
N PHE A 480 29.58 -0.81 9.05
CA PHE A 480 29.13 -1.09 7.69
C PHE A 480 29.90 -2.25 7.04
N ARG A 481 31.24 -2.24 7.10
CA ARG A 481 32.10 -3.28 6.52
C ARG A 481 31.83 -4.67 7.11
N GLU A 482 31.50 -4.77 8.40
CA GLU A 482 31.43 -6.07 9.08
C GLU A 482 29.99 -6.61 9.25
N LEU A 483 28.99 -5.73 9.45
CA LEU A 483 27.59 -6.11 9.66
C LEU A 483 26.72 -5.94 8.40
N ILE A 484 26.96 -4.93 7.56
CA ILE A 484 26.13 -4.61 6.38
C ILE A 484 26.66 -5.29 5.11
N ASP A 485 27.90 -4.98 4.75
CA ASP A 485 28.62 -5.58 3.62
C ASP A 485 29.34 -6.89 4.02
N GLY A 486 29.51 -7.10 5.34
CA GLY A 486 30.19 -8.25 5.92
C GLY A 486 29.25 -9.38 6.35
N LYS A 487 29.84 -10.33 7.08
CA LYS A 487 29.19 -11.58 7.54
C LYS A 487 29.58 -11.90 8.99
N ILE A 488 29.92 -10.86 9.78
CA ILE A 488 30.41 -11.06 11.14
C ILE A 488 29.27 -11.61 12.02
N PRO A 489 29.52 -12.59 12.91
CA PRO A 489 28.53 -13.05 13.87
C PRO A 489 28.08 -11.88 14.76
N HIS A 490 26.81 -11.48 14.63
CA HIS A 490 26.25 -10.28 15.29
C HIS A 490 26.24 -10.42 16.83
N GLU A 491 26.30 -11.65 17.36
CA GLU A 491 26.50 -11.94 18.78
C GLU A 491 27.76 -11.27 19.36
N PHE A 492 28.82 -11.03 18.57
CA PHE A 492 30.03 -10.35 19.03
C PHE A 492 29.84 -8.86 19.36
N TYR A 493 28.80 -8.24 18.80
CA TYR A 493 28.38 -6.87 19.12
C TYR A 493 27.38 -6.89 20.28
N LEU A 494 26.35 -7.73 20.17
CA LEU A 494 25.27 -7.81 21.16
C LEU A 494 25.78 -8.20 22.56
N GLN A 495 26.75 -9.11 22.68
CA GLN A 495 27.36 -9.48 23.97
C GLN A 495 28.09 -8.32 24.66
N LYS A 496 28.59 -7.33 23.89
CA LYS A 496 29.24 -6.13 24.43
C LYS A 496 28.22 -5.04 24.76
N LEU A 497 27.23 -4.85 23.88
CA LEU A 497 26.28 -3.73 23.95
C LEU A 497 25.16 -3.96 24.97
N LEU A 498 24.51 -5.12 24.94
CA LEU A 498 23.32 -5.41 25.77
C LEU A 498 23.53 -5.20 27.29
N PRO A 499 24.69 -5.54 27.89
CA PRO A 499 24.94 -5.30 29.32
C PRO A 499 24.85 -3.82 29.73
N HIS A 500 25.15 -2.87 28.83
CA HIS A 500 25.01 -1.44 29.10
C HIS A 500 23.54 -0.99 29.25
N PHE A 501 22.59 -1.82 28.82
CA PHE A 501 21.15 -1.60 28.89
C PHE A 501 20.44 -2.58 29.84
N GLY A 502 21.20 -3.27 30.71
CA GLY A 502 20.66 -4.23 31.68
C GLY A 502 20.21 -5.57 31.09
N LEU A 503 20.57 -5.87 29.83
CA LEU A 503 20.20 -7.09 29.13
C LEU A 503 21.38 -8.05 29.00
N GLU A 504 21.12 -9.36 29.01
CA GLU A 504 22.13 -10.41 28.91
C GLU A 504 21.77 -11.40 27.79
N LEU A 505 22.68 -11.60 26.82
CA LEU A 505 22.47 -12.57 25.75
C LEU A 505 22.95 -13.97 26.17
N LYS A 506 21.99 -14.87 26.44
CA LYS A 506 22.24 -16.29 26.71
C LYS A 506 21.96 -17.14 25.48
N ILE A 507 23.02 -17.62 24.83
CA ILE A 507 22.93 -18.59 23.74
C ILE A 507 23.01 -19.99 24.35
N ASN A 508 21.93 -20.76 24.21
CA ASN A 508 21.85 -22.15 24.67
C ASN A 508 21.73 -23.07 23.44
N HIS A 509 22.55 -24.11 23.37
CA HIS A 509 22.38 -25.15 22.35
C HIS A 509 21.16 -26.03 22.69
N SER A 510 20.48 -26.53 21.66
CA SER A 510 19.36 -27.46 21.88
C SER A 510 19.83 -28.73 22.58
N PRO A 511 19.13 -29.22 23.63
CA PRO A 511 19.43 -30.50 24.24
C PRO A 511 19.11 -31.68 23.31
N VAL A 512 18.38 -31.44 22.22
CA VAL A 512 18.05 -32.48 21.23
C VAL A 512 19.22 -32.63 20.26
N ILE A 513 19.75 -33.85 20.15
CA ILE A 513 20.96 -34.13 19.35
C ILE A 513 20.70 -33.95 17.84
N SER A 514 19.50 -34.23 17.33
CA SER A 514 19.12 -33.93 15.94
C SER A 514 19.28 -32.44 15.60
N GLU A 515 18.87 -31.57 16.52
CA GLU A 515 18.98 -30.12 16.34
C GLU A 515 20.42 -29.64 16.52
N SER A 516 21.10 -30.03 17.60
CA SER A 516 22.40 -29.47 17.98
C SER A 516 23.62 -30.07 17.27
N ALA A 517 23.56 -31.35 16.88
CA ALA A 517 24.67 -32.03 16.20
C ALA A 517 24.44 -32.21 14.69
N TYR A 518 23.19 -32.26 14.24
CA TYR A 518 22.84 -32.53 12.83
C TYR A 518 22.03 -31.42 12.13
N GLY A 519 21.61 -30.38 12.86
CA GLY A 519 21.02 -29.17 12.27
C GLY A 519 19.58 -29.34 11.75
N PHE A 520 18.81 -30.31 12.22
CA PHE A 520 17.39 -30.46 11.84
C PHE A 520 16.47 -30.68 13.05
N ARG A 521 15.31 -30.02 13.03
CA ARG A 521 14.23 -30.23 14.00
C ARG A 521 13.42 -31.47 13.62
N THR A 522 13.03 -32.26 14.62
CA THR A 522 12.29 -33.53 14.50
C THR A 522 10.90 -33.42 15.08
#